data_AF-E6NBH1-F1
#
_entry.id   AF-E6NBH1-F1
#
_cell.length_a   1.000
_cell.length_b   1.000
_cell.length_c   1.000
_cell.angle_alpha   90.00
_cell.angle_beta   90.00
_cell.angle_gamma   90.00
#
_symmetry.space_group_name_H-M   'P 1'
#
loop_
_entity.id
_entity.type
_entity.pdbx_description
1 polymer ?
#
loop_
_entity_poly.entity_id
_entity_poly.type
_entity_poly.pdbx_seq_one_letter_code
_entity_poly.pdbx_strand_id
1 'polypeptide(L)'
;MVVSERRLLVRFFQIGSVLALAGSIHVLTLLLPWYTVRADSVSTSVLSGYLLPETLALSVAGGVLAGLSLLVTSFSQRPMAVRTVLVVLSLLGGVLAMVSPLYLGLVRVPALSVAGEPGIGFFIALFSAIVILALGGVALMTRPRVVEIPYQGYGGVSGATVSSTQPMETTSFEVAGEVEEGVVCPICYTSVEAENAVRCSSCGVVFHSGCLDAYVNINGTCPNCGRAVV
;
A
#
# COMPACT_ATOMS: atom_id res chain seq x y z
N MET A 1 9.78 2.23 -8.84
CA MET A 1 8.73 1.28 -9.28
C MET A 1 7.43 2.03 -9.47
N VAL A 2 6.81 1.93 -10.64
CA VAL A 2 5.43 2.43 -10.86
C VAL A 2 4.48 1.34 -10.37
N VAL A 3 3.48 1.70 -9.58
CA VAL A 3 2.54 0.77 -8.96
C VAL A 3 1.13 1.31 -9.13
N SER A 4 0.18 0.45 -9.48
CA SER A 4 -1.23 0.84 -9.62
C SER A 4 -1.85 1.26 -8.29
N GLU A 5 -2.84 2.15 -8.33
CA GLU A 5 -3.53 2.65 -7.13
C GLU A 5 -4.13 1.53 -6.28
N ARG A 6 -4.70 0.50 -6.92
CA ARG A 6 -5.25 -0.68 -6.23
C ARG A 6 -4.19 -1.41 -5.39
N ARG A 7 -2.99 -1.61 -5.94
CA ARG A 7 -1.88 -2.24 -5.19
C ARG A 7 -1.40 -1.37 -4.03
N LEU A 8 -1.46 -0.03 -4.16
CA LEU A 8 -1.15 0.88 -3.05
C LEU A 8 -2.19 0.79 -1.92
N LEU A 9 -3.48 0.75 -2.26
CA LEU A 9 -4.55 0.59 -1.27
C LEU A 9 -4.42 -0.73 -0.50
N VAL A 10 -4.08 -1.84 -1.19
CA VAL A 10 -3.83 -3.13 -0.54
C VAL A 10 -2.68 -3.03 0.48
N ARG A 11 -1.59 -2.33 0.15
CA ARG A 11 -0.46 -2.12 1.08
C ARG A 11 -0.88 -1.30 2.30
N PHE A 12 -1.67 -0.23 2.12
CA PHE A 12 -2.17 0.54 3.27
C PHE A 12 -3.13 -0.26 4.14
N PHE A 13 -3.97 -1.12 3.55
CA PHE A 13 -4.84 -2.02 4.28
C PHE A 13 -4.04 -3.04 5.11
N GLN A 14 -2.98 -3.62 4.53
CA GLN A 14 -2.07 -4.52 5.25
C GLN A 14 -1.42 -3.82 6.45
N ILE A 15 -0.91 -2.60 6.25
CA ILE A 15 -0.32 -1.80 7.34
C ILE A 15 -1.38 -1.51 8.42
N GLY A 16 -2.59 -1.11 8.03
CA GLY A 16 -3.71 -0.88 8.95
C GLY A 16 -4.11 -2.12 9.75
N SER A 17 -4.08 -3.31 9.14
CA SER A 17 -4.37 -4.57 9.83
C SER A 17 -3.34 -4.90 10.91
N VAL A 18 -2.05 -4.71 10.60
CA VAL A 18 -0.97 -4.89 11.57
C VAL A 18 -1.07 -3.86 12.71
N LEU A 19 -1.45 -2.61 12.39
CA LEU A 19 -1.71 -1.56 13.38
C LEU A 19 -2.86 -1.90 14.32
N ALA A 20 -3.97 -2.44 13.79
CA ALA A 20 -5.10 -2.87 14.61
C ALA A 20 -4.73 -4.03 15.54
N LEU A 21 -3.95 -5.00 15.05
CA LEU A 21 -3.41 -6.09 15.87
C LEU A 21 -2.52 -5.54 16.99
N ALA A 22 -1.57 -4.66 16.65
CA ALA A 22 -0.68 -4.03 17.62
C ALA A 22 -1.45 -3.22 18.67
N GLY A 23 -2.48 -2.48 18.26
CA GLY A 23 -3.40 -1.77 19.15
C GLY A 23 -4.14 -2.70 20.12
N SER A 24 -4.65 -3.83 19.63
CA SER A 24 -5.31 -4.84 20.48
C SER A 24 -4.34 -5.46 21.49
N ILE A 25 -3.14 -5.84 21.04
CA ILE A 25 -2.08 -6.36 21.90
C ILE A 25 -1.72 -5.33 22.99
N HIS A 26 -1.61 -4.05 22.62
CA HIS A 26 -1.35 -2.98 23.59
C HIS A 26 -2.42 -2.90 24.68
N VAL A 27 -3.71 -2.95 24.31
CA VAL A 27 -4.80 -2.95 25.31
C VAL A 27 -4.74 -4.18 26.21
N LEU A 28 -4.41 -5.36 25.67
CA LEU A 28 -4.25 -6.58 26.47
C LEU A 28 -3.12 -6.46 27.51
N THR A 29 -2.12 -5.61 27.28
CA THR A 29 -1.07 -5.39 28.28
C THR A 29 -1.59 -4.80 29.58
N LEU A 30 -2.77 -4.17 29.59
CA LEU A 30 -3.40 -3.65 30.81
C LEU A 30 -3.71 -4.74 31.83
N LEU A 31 -3.98 -5.97 31.36
CA LEU A 31 -4.24 -7.14 32.20
C LEU A 31 -2.99 -7.67 32.91
N LEU A 32 -1.79 -7.26 32.45
CA LEU A 32 -0.53 -7.70 33.03
C LEU A 32 -0.11 -6.79 34.20
N PRO A 33 0.71 -7.32 35.13
CA PRO A 33 1.33 -6.51 36.18
C PRO A 33 2.28 -5.48 35.57
N TRP A 34 2.01 -4.20 35.81
CA TRP A 34 2.88 -3.10 35.38
C TRP A 34 3.88 -2.71 36.46
N TYR A 35 3.55 -2.93 37.74
CA TYR A 35 4.42 -2.62 38.85
C TYR A 35 4.20 -3.60 40.00
N THR A 36 5.27 -3.98 40.70
CA THR A 36 5.22 -4.82 41.90
C THR A 36 5.65 -4.00 43.10
N VAL A 37 4.73 -3.77 44.03
CA VAL A 37 4.98 -3.05 45.28
C VAL A 37 5.42 -4.05 46.36
N ARG A 38 6.51 -3.75 47.07
CA ARG A 38 6.93 -4.52 48.24
C ARG A 38 6.39 -3.85 49.49
N ALA A 39 5.44 -4.51 50.17
CA ALA A 39 4.91 -4.03 51.45
C ALA A 39 5.82 -4.50 52.61
N ASP A 40 6.27 -5.75 52.59
CA ASP A 40 7.24 -6.34 53.53
C ASP A 40 8.15 -7.35 52.80
N SER A 41 9.04 -8.06 53.54
CA SER A 41 9.92 -9.10 52.98
C SER A 41 9.18 -10.33 52.39
N VAL A 42 7.88 -10.48 52.67
CA VAL A 42 7.07 -11.64 52.27
C VAL A 42 5.84 -11.25 51.45
N SER A 43 5.32 -10.02 51.60
CA SER A 43 4.09 -9.57 50.94
C SER A 43 4.40 -8.63 49.76
N THR A 44 4.05 -9.09 48.55
CA THR A 44 4.12 -8.27 47.33
C THR A 44 2.72 -8.06 46.78
N SER A 45 2.35 -6.81 46.53
CA SER A 45 1.11 -6.47 45.82
C SER A 45 1.43 -6.08 44.37
N VAL A 46 0.58 -6.52 43.44
CA VAL A 46 0.73 -6.22 42.02
C VAL A 46 -0.20 -5.08 41.63
N LEU A 47 0.33 -4.14 40.86
CA LEU A 47 -0.43 -3.07 40.25
C LEU A 47 -0.52 -3.32 38.75
N SER A 48 -1.67 -3.85 38.33
CA SER A 48 -1.99 -4.03 36.91
C SER A 48 -2.32 -2.70 36.23
N GLY A 49 -2.04 -2.61 34.93
CA GLY A 49 -2.23 -1.36 34.16
C GLY A 49 -3.68 -0.85 34.12
N TYR A 50 -4.67 -1.73 34.29
CA TYR A 50 -6.10 -1.37 34.28
C TYR A 50 -6.62 -0.76 35.59
N LEU A 51 -5.87 -0.83 36.70
CA LEU A 51 -6.37 -0.43 38.02
C LEU A 51 -6.54 1.09 38.16
N LEU A 52 -5.70 1.88 37.50
CA LEU A 52 -5.78 3.33 37.51
C LEU A 52 -6.60 3.82 36.30
N PRO A 53 -7.60 4.70 36.51
CA PRO A 53 -8.49 5.13 35.43
C PRO A 53 -7.76 5.94 34.36
N GLU A 54 -6.73 6.71 34.72
CA GLU A 54 -5.98 7.51 33.75
C GLU A 54 -5.14 6.62 32.82
N THR A 55 -4.45 5.61 33.37
CA THR A 55 -3.64 4.68 32.58
C THR A 55 -4.52 3.80 31.70
N LEU A 56 -5.64 3.32 32.25
CA LEU A 56 -6.69 2.61 31.51
C LEU A 56 -7.19 3.45 30.33
N ALA A 57 -7.64 4.69 30.59
CA ALA A 57 -8.21 5.55 29.55
C ALA A 57 -7.21 5.85 28.43
N LEU A 58 -5.96 6.19 28.78
CA LEU A 58 -4.91 6.48 27.80
C LEU A 58 -4.55 5.27 26.93
N SER A 59 -4.39 4.09 27.53
CA SER A 59 -4.06 2.87 26.78
C SER A 59 -5.20 2.38 25.90
N VAL A 60 -6.44 2.41 26.43
CA VAL A 60 -7.63 2.04 25.65
C VAL A 60 -7.82 3.01 24.49
N ALA A 61 -7.74 4.33 24.72
CA ALA A 61 -7.82 5.31 23.66
C ALA A 61 -6.72 5.10 22.61
N GLY A 62 -5.48 4.86 23.06
CA GLY A 62 -4.34 4.60 22.18
C GLY A 62 -4.55 3.39 21.26
N GLY A 63 -4.93 2.25 21.84
CA GLY A 63 -5.20 1.02 21.09
C GLY A 63 -6.42 1.11 20.18
N VAL A 64 -7.50 1.76 20.63
CA VAL A 64 -8.72 1.98 19.83
C VAL A 64 -8.44 2.88 18.63
N LEU A 65 -7.69 3.97 18.80
CA LEU A 65 -7.32 4.84 17.67
C LEU A 65 -6.46 4.09 16.64
N ALA A 66 -5.52 3.25 17.10
CA ALA A 66 -4.75 2.37 16.21
C ALA A 66 -5.65 1.40 15.45
N GLY A 67 -6.68 0.81 16.10
CA GLY A 67 -7.67 -0.06 15.46
C GLY A 67 -8.61 0.64 14.48
N LEU A 68 -9.11 1.84 14.84
CA LEU A 68 -9.98 2.65 14.00
C LEU A 68 -9.31 3.06 12.68
N SER A 69 -7.97 3.15 12.67
CA SER A 69 -7.21 3.44 11.45
C SER A 69 -7.52 2.48 10.30
N LEU A 70 -7.74 1.18 10.58
CA LEU A 70 -8.11 0.18 9.60
C LEU A 70 -9.56 0.37 9.11
N LEU A 71 -10.49 0.54 10.06
CA LEU A 71 -11.92 0.68 9.75
C LEU A 71 -12.18 1.90 8.87
N VAL A 72 -11.64 3.07 9.23
CA VAL A 72 -11.84 4.29 8.45
C VAL A 72 -11.16 4.19 7.08
N THR A 73 -9.99 3.54 7.01
CA THR A 73 -9.30 3.29 5.74
C THR A 73 -10.11 2.40 4.80
N SER A 74 -10.84 1.41 5.33
CA SER A 74 -11.61 0.46 4.53
C SER A 74 -12.76 1.09 3.72
N PHE A 75 -13.27 2.26 4.14
CA PHE A 75 -14.38 2.92 3.46
C PHE A 75 -13.94 3.92 2.38
N SER A 76 -12.65 4.23 2.27
CA SER A 76 -12.14 5.27 1.37
C SER A 76 -11.40 4.70 0.17
N GLN A 77 -11.67 5.24 -1.02
CA GLN A 77 -10.96 4.87 -2.26
C GLN A 77 -9.85 5.86 -2.65
N ARG A 78 -9.68 6.94 -1.88
CA ARG A 78 -8.68 7.98 -2.19
C ARG A 78 -7.37 7.65 -1.49
N PRO A 79 -6.29 7.26 -2.20
CA PRO A 79 -5.06 6.79 -1.57
C PRO A 79 -4.40 7.84 -0.66
N MET A 80 -4.50 9.13 -1.01
CA MET A 80 -3.98 10.22 -0.18
C MET A 80 -4.79 10.44 1.11
N ALA A 81 -6.11 10.28 1.05
CA ALA A 81 -6.97 10.39 2.23
C ALA A 81 -6.72 9.21 3.17
N VAL A 82 -6.68 7.98 2.62
CA VAL A 82 -6.33 6.75 3.34
C VAL A 82 -5.01 6.91 4.10
N ARG A 83 -3.94 7.33 3.42
CA ARG A 83 -2.64 7.51 4.05
C ARG A 83 -2.68 8.54 5.18
N THR A 84 -3.34 9.68 4.96
CA THR A 84 -3.40 10.75 5.97
C THR A 84 -4.14 10.27 7.22
N VAL A 85 -5.28 9.61 7.05
CA VAL A 85 -6.08 9.02 8.13
C VAL A 85 -5.26 7.98 8.90
N LEU A 86 -4.64 7.04 8.18
CA LEU A 86 -3.82 5.98 8.76
C LEU A 86 -2.67 6.56 9.62
N VAL A 87 -1.94 7.54 9.10
CA VAL A 87 -0.82 8.19 9.79
C VAL A 87 -1.29 8.98 11.01
N VAL A 88 -2.35 9.77 10.89
CA VAL A 88 -2.83 10.60 12.01
C VAL A 88 -3.33 9.73 13.16
N LEU A 89 -4.16 8.72 12.87
CA LEU A 89 -4.72 7.83 13.89
C LEU A 89 -3.65 6.96 14.55
N SER A 90 -2.68 6.44 13.78
CA SER A 90 -1.58 5.64 14.32
C SER A 90 -0.63 6.45 15.20
N LEU A 91 -0.25 7.67 14.78
CA LEU A 91 0.65 8.52 15.57
C LEU A 91 -0.04 9.00 16.85
N LEU A 92 -1.28 9.49 16.76
CA LEU A 92 -2.03 9.92 17.94
C LEU A 92 -2.27 8.75 18.90
N GLY A 93 -2.70 7.60 18.37
CA GLY A 93 -2.91 6.39 19.16
C GLY A 93 -1.63 5.89 19.83
N GLY A 94 -0.52 5.85 19.08
CA GLY A 94 0.79 5.45 19.60
C GLY A 94 1.34 6.38 20.67
N VAL A 95 1.13 7.70 20.54
CA VAL A 95 1.52 8.66 21.59
C VAL A 95 0.72 8.43 22.87
N LEU A 96 -0.61 8.27 22.78
CA LEU A 96 -1.43 8.00 23.97
C LEU A 96 -1.07 6.67 24.64
N ALA A 97 -0.84 5.63 23.83
CA ALA A 97 -0.37 4.32 24.26
C ALA A 97 1.00 4.39 24.98
N MET A 98 1.90 5.26 24.52
CA MET A 98 3.21 5.48 25.14
C MET A 98 3.11 6.27 26.45
N VAL A 99 2.27 7.30 26.46
CA VAL A 99 2.09 8.17 27.64
C VAL A 99 1.53 7.39 28.83
N SER A 100 0.69 6.36 28.59
CA SER A 100 0.08 5.58 29.67
C SER A 100 1.08 4.90 30.63
N PRO A 101 1.99 4.00 30.19
CA PRO A 101 2.98 3.39 31.08
C PRO A 101 3.96 4.44 31.65
N LEU A 102 4.35 5.45 30.87
CA LEU A 102 5.23 6.52 31.35
C LEU A 102 4.59 7.33 32.49
N TYR A 103 3.29 7.63 32.39
CA TYR A 103 2.55 8.33 33.43
C TYR A 103 2.50 7.52 34.74
N LEU A 104 2.32 6.21 34.64
CA LEU A 104 2.40 5.34 35.82
C LEU A 104 3.79 5.42 36.48
N GLY A 105 4.83 5.16 35.69
CA GLY A 105 6.20 5.01 36.21
C GLY A 105 6.83 6.32 36.69
N LEU A 106 6.54 7.44 36.03
CA LEU A 106 7.20 8.73 36.30
C LEU A 106 6.39 9.67 37.20
N VAL A 107 5.07 9.50 37.26
CA VAL A 107 4.19 10.42 38.02
C VAL A 107 3.50 9.68 39.15
N ARG A 108 2.76 8.60 38.86
CA ARG A 108 1.94 7.93 39.88
C ARG A 108 2.74 7.15 40.91
N VAL A 109 3.71 6.33 40.48
CA VAL A 109 4.53 5.52 41.40
C VAL A 109 5.31 6.41 42.39
N PRO A 110 6.03 7.47 41.95
CA PRO A 110 6.71 8.37 42.86
C PRO A 110 5.74 9.09 43.82
N ALA A 111 4.55 9.49 43.35
CA ALA A 111 3.54 10.15 44.17
C ALA A 111 2.98 9.26 45.29
N LEU A 112 3.02 7.93 45.12
CA LEU A 112 2.58 6.97 46.14
C LEU A 112 3.67 6.68 47.18
N SER A 113 4.92 7.12 46.97
CA SER A 113 6.06 6.88 47.87
C SER A 113 6.29 5.39 48.23
N VAL A 114 5.91 4.48 47.31
CA VAL A 114 6.04 3.04 47.48
C VAL A 114 7.33 2.53 46.84
N ALA A 115 7.98 1.56 47.50
CA ALA A 115 9.13 0.86 46.94
C ALA A 115 8.66 -0.36 46.13
N GLY A 116 9.30 -0.58 44.98
CA GLY A 116 8.93 -1.64 44.07
C GLY A 116 9.75 -1.63 42.79
N GLU A 117 9.35 -2.48 41.85
CA GLU A 117 10.02 -2.61 40.56
C GLU A 117 9.01 -2.69 39.41
N PRO A 118 9.38 -2.19 38.21
CA PRO A 118 8.52 -2.29 37.03
C PRO A 118 8.33 -3.76 36.64
N GLY A 119 7.07 -4.14 36.45
CA GLY A 119 6.68 -5.47 36.01
C GLY A 119 6.83 -5.67 34.50
N ILE A 120 6.72 -6.92 34.05
CA ILE A 120 6.84 -7.28 32.63
C ILE A 120 5.79 -6.56 31.77
N GLY A 121 4.58 -6.35 32.29
CA GLY A 121 3.50 -5.66 31.58
C GLY A 121 3.86 -4.23 31.19
N PHE A 122 4.64 -3.52 32.01
CA PHE A 122 5.11 -2.17 31.70
C PHE A 122 6.01 -2.15 30.46
N PHE A 123 6.95 -3.09 30.36
CA PHE A 123 7.87 -3.17 29.22
C PHE A 123 7.15 -3.59 27.94
N ILE A 124 6.19 -4.51 28.03
CA ILE A 124 5.37 -4.91 26.87
C ILE A 124 4.48 -3.75 26.42
N ALA A 125 3.90 -2.98 27.34
CA ALA A 125 3.12 -1.79 27.03
C ALA A 125 3.97 -0.73 26.29
N LEU A 126 5.18 -0.47 26.79
CA LEU A 126 6.11 0.47 26.16
C LEU A 126 6.55 0.01 24.77
N PHE A 127 6.92 -1.26 24.64
CA PHE A 127 7.34 -1.84 23.37
C PHE A 127 6.21 -1.84 22.33
N SER A 128 5.00 -2.24 22.73
CA SER A 128 3.83 -2.22 21.83
C SER A 128 3.47 -0.79 21.39
N ALA A 129 3.58 0.20 22.28
CA ALA A 129 3.40 1.61 21.90
C ALA A 129 4.45 2.09 20.88
N ILE A 130 5.72 1.70 21.06
CA ILE A 130 6.80 1.96 20.08
C ILE A 130 6.47 1.31 18.73
N VAL A 131 6.00 0.07 18.73
CA VAL A 131 5.61 -0.63 17.50
C VAL A 131 4.48 0.10 16.77
N ILE A 132 3.45 0.56 17.49
CA ILE A 132 2.35 1.36 16.89
C ILE A 132 2.90 2.63 16.23
N LEU A 133 3.78 3.37 16.92
CA LEU A 133 4.43 4.56 16.38
C LEU A 133 5.33 4.26 15.18
N ALA A 134 6.10 3.19 15.23
CA ALA A 134 6.99 2.77 14.15
C ALA A 134 6.19 2.43 12.88
N LEU A 135 5.08 1.69 13.01
CA LEU A 135 4.20 1.37 11.90
C LEU A 135 3.56 2.63 11.29
N GLY A 136 3.13 3.57 12.13
CA GLY A 136 2.67 4.89 11.67
C GLY A 136 3.76 5.69 10.96
N GLY A 137 5.01 5.61 11.45
CA GLY A 137 6.19 6.19 10.82
C GLY A 137 6.49 5.60 9.44
N VAL A 138 6.35 4.29 9.27
CA VAL A 138 6.49 3.62 7.96
C VAL A 138 5.43 4.14 6.98
N ALA A 139 4.17 4.26 7.41
CA ALA A 139 3.11 4.86 6.59
C ALA A 139 3.38 6.35 6.25
N LEU A 140 4.02 7.09 7.14
CA LEU A 140 4.43 8.47 6.90
C LEU A 140 5.53 8.54 5.83
N MET A 141 6.52 7.65 5.86
CA MET A 141 7.65 7.61 4.91
C MET A 141 7.25 7.17 3.49
N THR A 142 6.20 6.37 3.34
CA THR A 142 5.76 5.79 2.05
C THR A 142 5.06 6.79 1.10
N ARG A 143 5.48 8.06 1.05
CA ARG A 143 4.89 9.11 0.18
C ARG A 143 4.80 8.66 -1.28
N PRO A 144 3.59 8.36 -1.81
CA PRO A 144 3.45 8.05 -3.23
C PRO A 144 3.53 9.36 -4.03
N ARG A 145 4.32 9.36 -5.10
CA ARG A 145 4.27 10.42 -6.12
C ARG A 145 3.43 9.93 -7.28
N VAL A 146 2.46 10.74 -7.70
CA VAL A 146 1.75 10.50 -8.95
C VAL A 146 2.73 10.78 -10.07
N VAL A 147 3.06 9.75 -10.83
CA VAL A 147 3.84 9.88 -12.06
C VAL A 147 2.83 9.79 -13.18
N GLU A 148 2.55 10.93 -13.82
CA GLU A 148 1.88 10.93 -15.10
C GLU A 148 2.84 10.31 -16.10
N ILE A 149 2.53 9.11 -16.57
CA ILE A 149 3.30 8.49 -17.64
C ILE A 149 2.87 9.26 -18.89
N PRO A 150 3.76 10.08 -19.50
CA PRO A 150 3.41 10.71 -20.76
C PRO A 150 3.07 9.56 -21.71
N TYR A 151 1.90 9.63 -22.33
CA TYR A 151 1.59 8.75 -23.43
C TYR A 151 2.61 9.05 -24.52
N GLN A 152 3.70 8.28 -24.54
CA GLN A 152 4.53 8.15 -25.73
C GLN A 152 3.64 7.42 -26.72
N GLY A 153 2.82 8.19 -27.42
CA GLY A 153 2.20 7.71 -28.65
C GLY A 153 3.29 7.05 -29.48
N TYR A 154 2.92 5.93 -30.10
CA TYR A 154 3.80 5.03 -30.84
C TYR A 154 4.93 5.80 -31.52
N GLY A 155 6.08 5.87 -30.85
CA GLY A 155 7.29 6.41 -31.43
C GLY A 155 7.72 5.37 -32.43
N GLY A 156 7.33 5.55 -33.68
CA GLY A 156 7.78 4.72 -34.78
C GLY A 156 9.28 4.54 -34.64
N VAL A 157 9.71 3.29 -34.50
CA VAL A 157 11.11 2.90 -34.33
C VAL A 157 11.88 3.51 -35.50
N SER A 158 12.48 4.68 -35.25
CA SER A 158 13.40 5.33 -36.16
C SER A 158 14.74 4.63 -35.97
N GLY A 159 14.86 3.48 -36.62
CA GLY A 159 15.99 2.58 -36.37
C GLY A 159 16.03 1.37 -37.28
N ALA A 160 15.63 1.50 -38.54
CA ALA A 160 16.05 0.56 -39.59
C ALA A 160 16.17 1.32 -40.91
N THR A 161 17.40 1.67 -41.26
CA THR A 161 17.76 2.06 -42.62
C THR A 161 17.57 0.85 -43.53
N VAL A 162 16.34 0.62 -44.00
CA VAL A 162 16.09 -0.28 -45.12
C VAL A 162 15.94 0.58 -46.35
N SER A 163 17.08 0.75 -47.01
CA SER A 163 17.15 1.13 -48.40
C SER A 163 16.51 0.02 -49.23
N SER A 164 15.28 0.20 -49.70
CA SER A 164 14.80 -0.42 -50.93
C SER A 164 13.59 0.33 -51.48
N THR A 165 13.83 0.98 -52.59
CA THR A 165 12.88 1.61 -53.51
C THR A 165 11.75 0.66 -53.92
N GLN A 166 10.49 1.02 -53.66
CA GLN A 166 9.37 0.77 -54.59
C GLN A 166 8.11 1.56 -54.17
N PRO A 167 7.38 2.17 -55.11
CA PRO A 167 6.09 2.78 -54.85
C PRO A 167 5.02 1.68 -54.87
N MET A 168 4.44 1.34 -53.71
CA MET A 168 3.20 0.55 -53.67
C MET A 168 2.27 1.13 -52.60
N GLU A 169 1.07 1.48 -53.04
CA GLU A 169 -0.04 2.05 -52.24
C GLU A 169 -0.69 1.01 -51.28
N THR A 170 -0.11 -0.18 -51.17
CA THR A 170 -0.73 -1.35 -50.55
C THR A 170 0.13 -1.92 -49.42
N THR A 171 -0.52 -2.58 -48.46
CA THR A 171 0.12 -3.22 -47.30
C THR A 171 -0.42 -4.62 -47.09
N SER A 172 0.40 -5.49 -46.50
CA SER A 172 0.02 -6.84 -46.07
C SER A 172 0.19 -6.99 -44.54
N PHE A 173 -0.29 -8.10 -43.99
CA PHE A 173 -0.11 -8.44 -42.58
C PHE A 173 0.63 -9.76 -42.42
N GLU A 174 1.64 -9.74 -41.57
CA GLU A 174 2.50 -10.89 -41.27
C GLU A 174 2.26 -11.34 -39.84
N VAL A 175 2.33 -12.66 -39.59
CA VAL A 175 2.27 -13.20 -38.22
C VAL A 175 3.53 -12.77 -37.47
N ALA A 176 3.37 -12.10 -36.33
CA ALA A 176 4.49 -11.69 -35.51
C ALA A 176 4.97 -12.89 -34.67
N GLY A 177 6.08 -13.50 -35.08
CA GLY A 177 6.62 -14.70 -34.42
C GLY A 177 7.10 -14.47 -32.97
N GLU A 178 7.46 -13.23 -32.62
CA GLU A 178 7.81 -12.82 -31.26
C GLU A 178 7.19 -11.44 -30.99
N VAL A 179 6.52 -11.29 -29.86
CA VAL A 179 5.89 -10.04 -29.41
C VAL A 179 6.49 -9.69 -28.06
N GLU A 180 7.11 -8.52 -27.96
CA GLU A 180 7.65 -8.03 -26.68
C GLU A 180 6.52 -7.88 -25.64
N GLU A 181 6.80 -8.22 -24.38
CA GLU A 181 5.85 -8.05 -23.29
C GLU A 181 5.43 -6.57 -23.17
N GLY A 182 4.14 -6.29 -23.29
CA GLY A 182 3.58 -4.94 -23.16
C GLY A 182 3.10 -4.31 -24.46
N VAL A 183 3.14 -5.01 -25.60
CA VAL A 183 2.47 -4.56 -26.84
C VAL A 183 0.96 -4.55 -26.64
N VAL A 184 0.32 -3.42 -26.96
CA VAL A 184 -1.13 -3.21 -26.83
C VAL A 184 -1.75 -3.00 -28.21
N CYS A 185 -2.84 -3.71 -28.49
CA CYS A 185 -3.59 -3.57 -29.73
C CYS A 185 -4.30 -2.20 -29.78
N PRO A 186 -4.10 -1.38 -30.82
CA PRO A 186 -4.73 -0.06 -30.94
C PRO A 186 -6.26 -0.08 -31.11
N ILE A 187 -6.83 -1.22 -31.49
CA ILE A 187 -8.27 -1.35 -31.78
C ILE A 187 -9.06 -1.61 -30.48
N CYS A 188 -8.57 -2.54 -29.64
CA CYS A 188 -9.27 -2.97 -28.42
C CYS A 188 -8.59 -2.48 -27.13
N TYR A 189 -7.40 -1.88 -27.23
CA TYR A 189 -6.61 -1.37 -26.11
C TYR A 189 -6.21 -2.43 -25.07
N THR A 190 -6.14 -3.71 -25.45
CA THR A 190 -5.66 -4.82 -24.61
C THR A 190 -4.31 -5.36 -25.11
N SER A 191 -3.58 -6.06 -24.22
CA SER A 191 -2.28 -6.64 -24.54
C SER A 191 -2.37 -7.71 -25.63
N VAL A 192 -1.40 -7.71 -26.54
CA VAL A 192 -1.27 -8.71 -27.61
C VAL A 192 -0.37 -9.84 -27.16
N GLU A 193 -0.88 -11.07 -27.26
CA GLU A 193 -0.12 -12.29 -27.04
C GLU A 193 0.41 -12.82 -28.38
N ALA A 194 1.57 -13.48 -28.38
CA ALA A 194 2.25 -13.92 -29.60
C ALA A 194 1.40 -14.85 -30.48
N GLU A 195 0.51 -15.64 -29.88
CA GLU A 195 -0.35 -16.59 -30.59
C GLU A 195 -1.34 -15.93 -31.56
N ASN A 196 -1.72 -14.68 -31.31
CA ASN A 196 -2.73 -13.95 -32.09
C ASN A 196 -2.21 -12.62 -32.62
N ALA A 197 -0.90 -12.47 -32.77
CA ALA A 197 -0.28 -11.21 -33.15
C ALA A 197 -0.03 -11.11 -34.66
N VAL A 198 -0.53 -10.04 -35.26
CA VAL A 198 -0.29 -9.72 -36.67
C VAL A 198 0.31 -8.33 -36.79
N ARG A 199 1.35 -8.19 -37.61
CA ARG A 199 2.09 -6.95 -37.83
C ARG A 199 1.85 -6.43 -39.24
N CYS A 200 1.58 -5.14 -39.37
CA CYS A 200 1.50 -4.48 -40.66
C CYS A 200 2.90 -4.36 -41.30
N SER A 201 3.06 -4.83 -42.54
CA SER A 201 4.34 -4.78 -43.26
C SER A 201 4.79 -3.35 -43.58
N SER A 202 3.86 -2.40 -43.72
CA SER A 202 4.18 -0.99 -44.00
C SER A 202 4.50 -0.15 -42.76
N CYS A 203 3.69 -0.26 -41.69
CA CYS A 203 3.83 0.62 -40.51
C CYS A 203 4.37 -0.08 -39.25
N GLY A 204 4.54 -1.40 -39.30
CA GLY A 204 5.11 -2.17 -38.19
C GLY A 204 4.23 -2.31 -36.96
N VAL A 205 3.02 -1.74 -36.95
CA VAL A 205 2.09 -1.84 -35.81
C VAL A 205 1.52 -3.26 -35.71
N VAL A 206 1.44 -3.74 -34.47
CA VAL A 206 0.92 -5.07 -34.12
C VAL A 206 -0.51 -4.96 -33.62
N PHE A 207 -1.36 -5.86 -34.10
CA PHE A 207 -2.77 -5.99 -33.74
C PHE A 207 -3.06 -7.44 -33.31
N HIS A 208 -4.19 -7.65 -32.63
CA HIS A 208 -4.77 -9.00 -32.59
C HIS A 208 -5.33 -9.34 -33.97
N SER A 209 -5.07 -10.57 -34.45
CA SER A 209 -5.63 -11.10 -35.70
C SER A 209 -7.13 -10.85 -35.81
N GLY A 210 -7.90 -11.25 -34.80
CA GLY A 210 -9.35 -11.05 -34.78
C GLY A 210 -9.81 -9.59 -34.76
N CYS A 211 -9.07 -8.69 -34.11
CA CYS A 211 -9.40 -7.26 -34.13
C CYS A 211 -9.11 -6.64 -35.50
N LEU A 212 -8.01 -7.05 -36.11
CA LEU A 212 -7.62 -6.56 -37.42
C LEU A 212 -8.59 -7.06 -38.51
N ASP A 213 -8.92 -8.34 -38.51
CA ASP A 213 -9.82 -8.94 -39.50
C ASP A 213 -11.18 -8.23 -39.52
N ALA A 214 -11.73 -7.93 -38.33
CA ALA A 214 -12.98 -7.19 -38.21
C ALA A 214 -12.89 -5.79 -38.84
N TYR A 215 -11.78 -5.07 -38.62
CA TYR A 215 -11.59 -3.73 -39.18
C TYR A 215 -11.38 -3.76 -40.70
N VAL A 216 -10.49 -4.64 -41.17
CA VAL A 216 -10.15 -4.75 -42.59
C VAL A 216 -11.35 -5.19 -43.42
N ASN A 217 -12.20 -6.06 -42.88
CA ASN A 217 -13.44 -6.49 -43.57
C ASN A 217 -14.41 -5.31 -43.81
N ILE A 218 -14.38 -4.27 -42.97
CA ILE A 218 -15.25 -3.10 -43.10
C ILE A 218 -14.57 -2.00 -43.95
N ASN A 219 -13.30 -1.73 -43.69
CA ASN A 219 -12.62 -0.53 -44.18
C ASN A 219 -11.61 -0.80 -45.30
N GLY A 220 -11.20 -2.05 -45.53
CA GLY A 220 -10.23 -2.44 -46.56
C GLY A 220 -8.83 -1.83 -46.41
N THR A 221 -8.53 -1.23 -45.24
CA THR A 221 -7.34 -0.40 -45.00
C THR A 221 -6.74 -0.68 -43.63
N CYS A 222 -5.45 -0.38 -43.46
CA CYS A 222 -4.79 -0.49 -42.16
C CYS A 222 -5.28 0.63 -41.21
N PRO A 223 -5.72 0.31 -39.97
CA PRO A 223 -6.19 1.31 -39.02
C PRO A 223 -5.18 2.39 -38.64
N ASN A 224 -3.88 2.10 -38.77
CA ASN A 224 -2.81 3.01 -38.36
C ASN A 224 -2.29 3.87 -39.53
N CYS A 225 -1.95 3.26 -40.66
CA CYS A 225 -1.33 3.98 -41.79
C CYS A 225 -2.30 4.30 -42.95
N GLY A 226 -3.54 3.79 -42.92
CA GLY A 226 -4.56 4.07 -43.94
C GLY A 226 -4.30 3.44 -45.31
N ARG A 227 -3.25 2.62 -45.48
CA ARG A 227 -2.95 1.95 -46.75
C ARG A 227 -3.92 0.80 -47.00
N ALA A 228 -4.28 0.58 -48.26
CA ALA A 228 -5.17 -0.50 -48.68
C ALA A 228 -4.51 -1.87 -48.43
N VAL A 229 -5.30 -2.83 -47.94
CA VAL A 229 -4.83 -4.18 -47.63
C VAL A 229 -4.97 -5.07 -48.86
N VAL A 230 -3.91 -5.83 -49.19
CA VAL A 230 -3.89 -6.80 -50.31
C VAL A 230 -3.42 -8.15 -49.81
#